data_AF-Q3M767-F1
#
_entry.id   AF-Q3M767-F1
#
_cell.length_a   1.000
_cell.length_b   1.000
_cell.length_c   1.000
_cell.angle_alpha   90.00
_cell.angle_beta   90.00
_cell.angle_gamma   90.00
#
_symmetry.space_group_name_H-M   'P 1'
#
loop_
_entity.id
_entity.type
_entity.pdbx_description
1 polymer ?
#
loop_
_entity_poly.entity_id
_entity_poly.type
_entity_poly.pdbx_seq_one_letter_code
_entity_poly.pdbx_strand_id
1 'polypeptide(L)'
;MPSVRLWTPESDYDRDAVCCIAKKIVNFYSYDLTIEYATKQAYNDAARKPGGLKKAVDIYLKHNDLVIFLIDADGIQSQAQRLKERNSLFNKIQEVVNISNGKAKLILILQEIEAWLLVDCLGICCYFTKNPQNRNHQEWMSFAHRKQLGKTNLITEATPGGRNAKEHLEELSEDILIKNNPKLRNKPQNLKELKYQEDQAAKIAEFIEINNQTIKRNDSLEELAQHLKLLSENKLFDT
;
A
#
# COMPACT_ATOMS: atom_id res chain seq x y z
N MET A 1 -21.59 -12.92 4.64
CA MET A 1 -20.23 -12.78 4.09
C MET A 1 -19.50 -11.77 4.94
N PRO A 2 -18.38 -12.13 5.59
CA PRO A 2 -17.60 -11.19 6.37
C PRO A 2 -17.10 -10.02 5.50
N SER A 3 -16.95 -8.85 6.10
CA SER A 3 -16.61 -7.63 5.37
C SER A 3 -15.67 -6.74 6.17
N VAL A 4 -14.73 -6.13 5.46
CA VAL A 4 -13.74 -5.21 6.02
C VAL A 4 -13.81 -3.88 5.30
N ARG A 5 -13.68 -2.79 6.07
CA ARG A 5 -13.50 -1.45 5.52
C ARG A 5 -12.06 -1.01 5.68
N LEU A 6 -11.39 -0.76 4.55
CA LEU A 6 -10.05 -0.19 4.52
C LEU A 6 -10.14 1.34 4.54
N TRP A 7 -9.30 1.99 5.33
CA TRP A 7 -9.29 3.45 5.43
C TRP A 7 -7.86 3.98 5.37
N THR A 8 -7.52 4.59 4.23
CA THR A 8 -6.28 5.34 4.01
C THR A 8 -6.57 6.83 4.15
N PRO A 9 -6.44 7.42 5.35
CA PRO A 9 -6.87 8.79 5.61
C PRO A 9 -5.99 9.85 4.93
N GLU A 10 -4.81 9.49 4.43
CA GLU A 10 -3.82 10.40 3.86
C GLU A 10 -4.05 10.68 2.36
N SER A 11 -4.54 9.70 1.61
CA SER A 11 -4.67 9.78 0.15
C SER A 11 -5.79 8.87 -0.38
N ASP A 12 -6.57 9.40 -1.33
CA ASP A 12 -7.52 8.60 -2.10
C ASP A 12 -6.83 7.83 -3.24
N TYR A 13 -5.60 8.19 -3.65
CA TYR A 13 -4.82 7.38 -4.59
C TYR A 13 -4.31 6.10 -3.92
N ASP A 14 -3.78 6.21 -2.70
CA ASP A 14 -3.30 5.07 -1.93
C ASP A 14 -4.47 4.16 -1.55
N ARG A 15 -5.64 4.75 -1.26
CA ARG A 15 -6.90 4.01 -1.07
C ARG A 15 -7.16 3.05 -2.21
N ASP A 16 -7.07 3.54 -3.44
CA ASP A 16 -7.41 2.77 -4.63
C ASP A 16 -6.36 1.68 -4.89
N ALA A 17 -5.07 1.98 -4.68
CA ALA A 17 -3.99 1.01 -4.74
C ALA A 17 -4.13 -0.10 -3.67
N VAL A 18 -4.34 0.27 -2.41
CA VAL A 18 -4.58 -0.64 -1.29
C VAL A 18 -5.81 -1.51 -1.55
N CYS A 19 -6.91 -0.92 -2.01
CA CYS A 19 -8.13 -1.65 -2.35
C CYS A 19 -7.91 -2.67 -3.48
N CYS A 20 -7.16 -2.29 -4.52
CA CYS A 20 -6.77 -3.19 -5.60
C CYS A 20 -5.94 -4.37 -5.07
N ILE A 21 -4.91 -4.11 -4.26
CA ILE A 21 -4.06 -5.14 -3.68
C ILE A 21 -4.83 -6.05 -2.73
N ALA A 22 -5.68 -5.50 -1.86
CA ALA A 22 -6.51 -6.27 -0.94
C ALA A 22 -7.45 -7.24 -1.68
N LYS A 23 -8.11 -6.77 -2.75
CA LYS A 23 -8.95 -7.62 -3.60
C LYS A 23 -8.14 -8.74 -4.26
N LYS A 24 -6.91 -8.46 -4.68
CA LYS A 24 -6.00 -9.49 -5.22
C LYS A 24 -5.58 -10.52 -4.17
N ILE A 25 -5.36 -10.12 -2.92
CA ILE A 25 -5.10 -11.05 -1.80
C ILE A 25 -6.31 -11.95 -1.56
N VAL A 26 -7.52 -11.36 -1.48
CA VAL A 26 -8.78 -12.10 -1.33
C VAL A 26 -8.93 -13.14 -2.44
N ASN A 27 -8.71 -12.74 -3.70
CA ASN A 27 -8.79 -13.64 -4.84
C ASN A 27 -7.71 -14.74 -4.81
N PHE A 28 -6.46 -14.39 -4.48
CA PHE A 28 -5.34 -15.34 -4.43
C PHE A 28 -5.59 -16.49 -3.45
N TYR A 29 -6.14 -16.18 -2.26
CA TYR A 29 -6.47 -17.19 -1.26
C TYR A 29 -7.91 -17.71 -1.36
N SER A 30 -8.71 -17.21 -2.29
CA SER A 30 -10.15 -17.54 -2.44
C SER A 30 -10.96 -17.29 -1.15
N TYR A 31 -10.69 -16.19 -0.46
CA TYR A 31 -11.46 -15.80 0.72
C TYR A 31 -12.86 -15.32 0.33
N ASP A 32 -13.88 -15.81 1.05
CA ASP A 32 -15.25 -15.28 0.94
C ASP A 32 -15.37 -14.00 1.79
N LEU A 33 -14.87 -12.87 1.24
CA LEU A 33 -14.72 -11.62 1.97
C LEU A 33 -15.09 -10.42 1.10
N THR A 34 -15.84 -9.47 1.66
CA THR A 34 -16.10 -8.17 1.02
C THR A 34 -15.05 -7.13 1.42
N ILE A 35 -14.44 -6.46 0.44
CA ILE A 35 -13.60 -5.29 0.66
C ILE A 35 -14.39 -4.01 0.36
N GLU A 36 -14.58 -3.19 1.38
CA GLU A 36 -15.08 -1.82 1.28
C GLU A 36 -13.99 -0.80 1.62
N TYR A 37 -14.22 0.47 1.29
CA TYR A 37 -13.27 1.53 1.57
C TYR A 37 -13.96 2.81 2.08
N ALA A 38 -13.22 3.60 2.85
CA ALA A 38 -13.58 4.96 3.24
C ALA A 38 -12.67 5.98 2.57
N THR A 39 -13.15 7.21 2.40
CA THR A 39 -12.41 8.28 1.70
C THR A 39 -11.60 9.13 2.67
N LYS A 40 -10.60 9.82 2.13
CA LYS A 40 -9.88 10.89 2.83
C LYS A 40 -10.83 11.98 3.33
N GLN A 41 -11.81 12.37 2.52
CA GLN A 41 -12.80 13.38 2.90
C GLN A 41 -13.65 12.92 4.10
N ALA A 42 -14.09 11.67 4.11
CA ALA A 42 -14.81 11.11 5.26
C ALA A 42 -13.98 11.15 6.55
N TYR A 43 -12.66 10.95 6.45
CA TYR A 43 -11.76 11.09 7.59
C TYR A 43 -11.72 12.52 8.10
N ASN A 44 -11.50 13.48 7.19
CA ASN A 44 -11.43 14.89 7.53
C ASN A 44 -12.71 15.39 8.20
N ASP A 45 -13.87 14.96 7.71
CA ASP A 45 -15.17 15.35 8.28
C ASP A 45 -15.42 14.73 9.66
N ALA A 46 -14.96 13.49 9.88
CA ALA A 46 -15.03 12.83 11.18
C ALA A 46 -14.05 13.46 12.18
N ALA A 47 -12.81 13.72 11.76
CA ALA A 47 -11.73 14.23 12.61
C ALA A 47 -11.94 15.68 13.09
N ARG A 48 -12.75 16.48 12.38
CA ARG A 48 -13.11 17.84 12.77
C ARG A 48 -14.06 17.92 13.98
N LYS A 49 -14.76 16.83 14.29
CA LYS A 49 -15.77 16.81 15.36
C LYS A 49 -15.21 16.11 16.60
N PRO A 50 -15.43 16.63 17.82
CA PRO A 50 -15.07 15.92 19.05
C PRO A 50 -15.70 14.51 19.07
N GLY A 51 -14.85 13.49 19.22
CA GLY A 51 -15.26 12.07 19.18
C GLY A 51 -15.83 11.61 17.82
N GLY A 52 -15.67 12.40 16.75
CA GLY A 52 -16.26 12.11 15.45
C GLY A 52 -15.66 10.88 14.77
N LEU A 53 -14.35 10.65 14.93
CA LEU A 53 -13.69 9.47 14.37
C LEU A 53 -14.22 8.17 14.99
N LYS A 54 -14.38 8.13 16.32
CA LYS A 54 -15.03 6.99 17.00
C LYS A 54 -16.43 6.75 16.45
N LYS A 55 -17.26 7.81 16.33
CA LYS A 55 -18.61 7.69 15.78
C LYS A 55 -18.62 7.16 14.35
N ALA A 56 -17.66 7.59 13.51
CA ALA A 56 -17.53 7.09 12.15
C ALA A 56 -17.19 5.59 12.12
N VAL A 57 -16.24 5.14 12.97
CA VAL A 57 -15.91 3.72 13.13
C VAL A 57 -17.12 2.94 13.64
N ASP A 58 -17.83 3.42 14.66
CA ASP A 58 -19.04 2.78 15.18
C ASP A 58 -20.13 2.65 14.09
N ILE A 59 -20.24 3.62 13.18
CA ILE A 59 -21.16 3.57 12.04
C ILE A 59 -20.72 2.51 11.04
N TYR A 60 -19.44 2.48 10.66
CA TYR A 60 -18.92 1.47 9.74
C TYR A 60 -19.06 0.06 10.30
N LEU A 61 -18.83 -0.12 11.60
CA LEU A 61 -18.98 -1.41 12.29
C LEU A 61 -20.43 -1.91 12.43
N LYS A 62 -21.44 -1.14 12.00
CA LYS A 62 -22.82 -1.64 11.83
C LYS A 62 -22.99 -2.47 10.57
N HIS A 63 -22.11 -2.26 9.58
CA HIS A 63 -22.19 -2.90 8.26
C HIS A 63 -20.94 -3.70 7.93
N ASN A 64 -19.85 -3.48 8.66
CA ASN A 64 -18.58 -4.16 8.49
C ASN A 64 -18.14 -4.85 9.78
N ASP A 65 -17.47 -5.99 9.62
CA ASP A 65 -16.98 -6.79 10.75
C ASP A 65 -15.65 -6.24 11.28
N LEU A 66 -14.91 -5.53 10.43
CA LEU A 66 -13.60 -4.96 10.73
C LEU A 66 -13.39 -3.61 10.02
N VAL A 67 -12.74 -2.68 10.70
CA VAL A 67 -12.17 -1.47 10.08
C VAL A 67 -10.65 -1.53 10.19
N ILE A 68 -9.93 -1.38 9.08
CA ILE A 68 -8.46 -1.32 9.10
C ILE A 68 -8.06 0.08 8.62
N PHE A 69 -7.40 0.83 9.49
CA PHE A 69 -6.68 2.04 9.11
C PHE A 69 -5.32 1.65 8.54
N LEU A 70 -4.96 2.25 7.41
CA LEU A 70 -3.63 2.10 6.81
C LEU A 70 -3.04 3.49 6.66
N ILE A 71 -1.90 3.73 7.28
CA ILE A 71 -1.22 5.03 7.21
C ILE A 71 0.22 4.85 6.79
N ASP A 72 0.72 5.81 6.03
CA ASP A 72 2.09 5.84 5.56
C ASP A 72 3.04 6.12 6.72
N ALA A 73 4.21 5.47 6.68
CA ALA A 73 5.26 5.67 7.66
C ALA A 73 6.64 5.70 7.00
N ASP A 74 7.29 6.86 7.09
CA ASP A 74 8.60 7.14 6.44
C ASP A 74 9.76 6.28 7.00
N GLY A 75 9.54 5.51 8.07
CA GLY A 75 10.50 4.59 8.68
C GLY A 75 10.48 4.59 10.22
N ILE A 76 11.28 3.72 10.85
CA ILE A 76 11.30 3.55 12.32
C ILE A 76 11.69 4.87 13.03
N GLN A 77 12.54 5.70 12.42
CA GLN A 77 12.99 6.96 13.01
C GLN A 77 11.93 8.07 12.99
N SER A 78 11.05 8.11 11.98
CA SER A 78 9.95 9.09 11.89
C SER A 78 8.81 8.74 12.85
N GLN A 79 8.61 7.46 13.17
CA GLN A 79 7.63 7.01 14.17
C GLN A 79 7.92 7.54 15.58
N ALA A 80 9.19 7.56 16.01
CA ALA A 80 9.60 8.11 17.29
C ALA A 80 9.29 9.62 17.43
N GLN A 81 9.17 10.33 16.31
CA GLN A 81 8.83 11.75 16.26
C GLN A 81 7.31 11.97 16.20
N ARG A 82 6.57 11.17 15.41
CA ARG A 82 5.09 11.21 15.33
C ARG A 82 4.40 10.84 16.66
N LEU A 83 5.05 10.02 17.50
CA LEU A 83 4.60 9.71 18.86
C LEU A 83 4.65 10.90 19.82
N LYS A 84 5.47 11.93 19.54
CA LYS A 84 5.61 13.11 20.42
C LYS A 84 4.47 14.12 20.26
N GLU A 85 3.74 14.08 19.15
CA GLU A 85 2.66 15.02 18.87
C GLU A 85 1.30 14.43 19.24
N ARG A 86 0.74 14.86 20.37
CA ARG A 86 -0.54 14.37 20.91
C ARG A 86 -1.73 14.43 19.92
N ASN A 87 -1.69 15.36 18.95
CA ASN A 87 -2.73 15.57 17.94
C ASN A 87 -2.41 14.98 16.55
N SER A 88 -1.35 14.17 16.44
CA SER A 88 -0.99 13.52 15.17
C SER A 88 -2.10 12.60 14.67
N LEU A 89 -2.15 12.41 13.35
CA LEU A 89 -3.03 11.46 12.67
C LEU A 89 -3.00 10.07 13.35
N PHE A 90 -1.77 9.58 13.57
CA PHE A 90 -1.50 8.32 14.25
C PHE A 90 -2.17 8.25 15.63
N ASN A 91 -1.95 9.23 16.50
CA ASN A 91 -2.47 9.20 17.87
C ASN A 91 -4.01 9.22 17.91
N LYS A 92 -4.64 10.00 17.03
CA LYS A 92 -6.12 10.02 16.92
C LYS A 92 -6.69 8.68 16.47
N ILE A 93 -6.04 8.01 15.51
CA ILE A 93 -6.46 6.69 15.04
C ILE A 93 -6.21 5.64 16.13
N GLN A 94 -5.04 5.67 16.77
CA GLN A 94 -4.66 4.73 17.81
C GLN A 94 -5.62 4.77 19.00
N GLU A 95 -6.11 5.95 19.40
CA GLU A 95 -7.14 6.08 20.43
C GLU A 95 -8.41 5.30 20.05
N VAL A 96 -8.89 5.46 18.82
CA VAL A 96 -10.09 4.77 18.32
C VAL A 96 -9.86 3.26 18.19
N VAL A 97 -8.67 2.84 17.76
CA VAL A 97 -8.27 1.43 17.70
C VAL A 97 -8.29 0.80 19.08
N ASN A 98 -7.72 1.45 20.09
CA ASN A 98 -7.66 0.93 21.46
C ASN A 98 -9.04 0.73 22.09
N ILE A 99 -10.00 1.61 21.80
CA ILE A 99 -11.37 1.51 22.37
C ILE A 99 -12.33 0.67 21.51
N SER A 100 -11.87 0.11 20.38
CA SER A 100 -12.69 -0.68 19.46
C SER A 100 -12.84 -2.15 19.86
N ASN A 101 -12.15 -2.60 20.92
CA ASN A 101 -12.09 -4.01 21.34
C ASN A 101 -11.70 -4.96 20.18
N GLY A 102 -10.69 -4.57 19.40
CA GLY A 102 -10.16 -5.38 18.30
C GLY A 102 -10.93 -5.29 16.98
N LYS A 103 -12.05 -4.56 16.92
CA LYS A 103 -12.85 -4.36 15.70
C LYS A 103 -12.31 -3.25 14.79
N ALA A 104 -11.39 -2.44 15.27
CA ALA A 104 -10.57 -1.57 14.46
C ALA A 104 -9.09 -1.97 14.61
N LYS A 105 -8.34 -1.91 13.51
CA LYS A 105 -6.90 -2.19 13.45
C LYS A 105 -6.18 -1.02 12.78
N LEU A 106 -4.89 -0.90 13.05
CA LEU A 106 -4.00 0.08 12.41
C LEU A 106 -2.81 -0.67 11.83
N ILE A 107 -2.59 -0.53 10.53
CA ILE A 107 -1.41 -1.01 9.81
C ILE A 107 -0.58 0.22 9.43
N LEU A 108 0.72 0.16 9.71
CA LEU A 108 1.68 1.17 9.29
C LEU A 108 2.37 0.69 8.01
N ILE A 109 2.16 1.41 6.91
CA ILE A 109 2.81 1.13 5.64
C ILE A 109 4.20 1.77 5.68
N LEU A 110 5.18 0.98 6.13
CA LEU A 110 6.57 1.38 6.11
C LEU A 110 7.03 1.58 4.66
N GLN A 111 7.62 2.75 4.40
CA GLN A 111 8.05 3.19 3.06
C GLN A 111 6.88 3.41 2.09
N GLU A 112 5.73 3.86 2.60
CA GLU A 112 4.58 4.29 1.81
C GLU A 112 4.02 3.16 0.91
N ILE A 113 2.94 3.45 0.18
CA ILE A 113 2.31 2.45 -0.70
C ILE A 113 3.24 1.97 -1.82
N GLU A 114 4.23 2.77 -2.20
CA GLU A 114 5.24 2.45 -3.19
C GLU A 114 6.03 1.20 -2.82
N ALA A 115 6.28 0.96 -1.53
CA ALA A 115 6.92 -0.27 -1.08
C ALA A 115 6.05 -1.51 -1.38
N TRP A 116 4.72 -1.39 -1.35
CA TRP A 116 3.83 -2.47 -1.77
C TRP A 116 3.86 -2.68 -3.27
N LEU A 117 4.05 -1.63 -4.08
CA LEU A 117 4.18 -1.78 -5.53
C LEU A 117 5.49 -2.49 -5.89
N LEU A 118 6.58 -2.16 -5.19
CA LEU A 118 7.92 -2.71 -5.43
C LEU A 118 8.07 -4.20 -5.08
N VAL A 119 7.04 -4.86 -4.53
CA VAL A 119 7.07 -6.32 -4.29
C VAL A 119 7.10 -7.14 -5.58
N ASP A 120 6.69 -6.55 -6.71
CA ASP A 120 6.71 -7.16 -8.05
C ASP A 120 7.21 -6.19 -9.13
N CYS A 121 8.54 -6.08 -9.27
CA CYS A 121 9.16 -5.27 -10.31
C CYS A 121 8.78 -5.70 -11.73
N LEU A 122 8.39 -6.96 -11.95
CA LEU A 122 7.98 -7.45 -13.27
C LEU A 122 6.59 -6.93 -13.64
N GLY A 123 5.68 -6.84 -12.68
CA GLY A 123 4.39 -6.14 -12.83
C GLY A 123 4.58 -4.67 -13.22
N ILE A 124 5.50 -3.97 -12.55
CA ILE A 124 5.86 -2.58 -12.88
C ILE A 124 6.40 -2.47 -14.32
N CYS A 125 7.26 -3.41 -14.73
CA CYS A 125 7.73 -3.48 -16.12
C CYS A 125 6.56 -3.61 -17.11
N CYS A 126 5.58 -4.48 -16.83
CA CYS A 126 4.41 -4.67 -17.69
C CYS A 126 3.56 -3.40 -17.83
N TYR A 127 3.40 -2.64 -16.75
CA TYR A 127 2.68 -1.36 -16.76
C TYR A 127 3.36 -0.31 -17.65
N PHE A 128 4.64 0.00 -17.40
CA PHE A 128 5.35 1.07 -18.14
C PHE A 128 5.63 0.74 -19.61
N THR A 129 5.74 -0.55 -19.94
CA THR A 129 5.86 -1.01 -21.33
C THR A 129 4.51 -1.15 -22.03
N LYS A 130 3.40 -1.04 -21.29
CA LYS A 130 2.03 -1.33 -21.76
C LYS A 130 1.92 -2.71 -22.43
N ASN A 131 2.67 -3.68 -21.91
CA ASN A 131 2.75 -5.03 -22.48
C ASN A 131 2.70 -6.10 -21.38
N PRO A 132 1.52 -6.69 -21.10
CA PRO A 132 1.37 -7.77 -20.12
C PRO A 132 2.18 -9.04 -20.45
N GLN A 133 2.51 -9.27 -21.73
CA GLN A 133 3.27 -10.45 -22.15
C GLN A 133 4.73 -10.42 -21.69
N ASN A 134 5.21 -9.26 -21.18
CA ASN A 134 6.55 -9.17 -20.60
C ASN A 134 6.75 -10.08 -19.38
N ARG A 135 5.67 -10.54 -18.73
CA ARG A 135 5.75 -11.59 -17.70
C ARG A 135 6.40 -12.89 -18.19
N ASN A 136 6.28 -13.19 -19.48
CA ASN A 136 6.82 -14.40 -20.11
C ASN A 136 8.08 -14.13 -20.95
N HIS A 137 8.57 -12.89 -20.96
CA HIS A 137 9.70 -12.49 -21.79
C HIS A 137 11.01 -12.53 -20.98
N GLN A 138 11.90 -13.47 -21.33
CA GLN A 138 13.14 -13.76 -20.59
C GLN A 138 13.98 -12.51 -20.27
N GLU A 139 14.08 -11.56 -21.20
CA GLU A 139 14.84 -10.33 -20.97
C GLU A 139 14.22 -9.40 -19.92
N TRP A 140 12.89 -9.32 -19.89
CA TRP A 140 12.16 -8.49 -18.93
C TRP A 140 12.12 -9.15 -17.56
N MET A 141 11.95 -10.48 -17.52
CA MET A 141 12.11 -11.27 -16.29
C MET A 141 13.51 -11.07 -15.68
N SER A 142 14.56 -11.19 -16.50
CA SER A 142 15.95 -11.01 -16.04
C SER A 142 16.22 -9.58 -15.60
N PHE A 143 15.67 -8.58 -16.31
CA PHE A 143 15.78 -7.18 -15.93
C PHE A 143 15.08 -6.91 -14.59
N ALA A 144 13.82 -7.32 -14.45
CA ALA A 144 13.04 -7.14 -13.23
C ALA A 144 13.69 -7.83 -12.04
N HIS A 145 14.19 -9.07 -12.22
CA HIS A 145 14.86 -9.81 -11.15
C HIS A 145 16.13 -9.10 -10.63
N ARG A 146 16.93 -8.51 -11.53
CA ARG A 146 18.10 -7.71 -11.12
C ARG A 146 17.75 -6.44 -10.36
N LYS A 147 16.56 -5.89 -10.61
CA LYS A 147 16.04 -4.69 -9.94
C LYS A 147 15.21 -5.00 -8.71
N GLN A 148 14.83 -6.27 -8.51
CA GLN A 148 13.98 -6.70 -7.42
C GLN A 148 14.77 -6.68 -6.11
N LEU A 149 14.43 -5.74 -5.23
CA LEU A 149 14.97 -5.67 -3.88
C LEU A 149 14.37 -6.77 -3.00
N GLY A 150 15.00 -7.03 -1.85
CA GLY A 150 14.57 -8.02 -0.85
C GLY A 150 13.24 -7.65 -0.18
N LYS A 151 13.27 -7.41 1.14
CA LYS A 151 12.12 -6.83 1.86
C LYS A 151 12.00 -5.34 1.51
N THR A 152 10.87 -4.95 0.95
CA THR A 152 10.59 -3.59 0.45
C THR A 152 10.36 -2.59 1.56
N ASN A 153 9.82 -3.02 2.72
CA ASN A 153 9.72 -2.18 3.91
C ASN A 153 11.08 -1.85 4.56
N LEU A 154 12.18 -2.48 4.09
CA LEU A 154 13.56 -2.20 4.50
C LEU A 154 14.31 -1.34 3.48
N ILE A 155 13.63 -0.84 2.44
CA ILE A 155 14.20 0.21 1.61
C ILE A 155 14.38 1.41 2.54
N THR A 156 15.61 1.77 2.90
CA THR A 156 15.85 2.84 3.87
C THR A 156 16.41 4.08 3.19
N GLU A 157 15.96 5.25 3.65
CA GLU A 157 16.82 6.42 3.64
C GLU A 157 17.98 6.16 4.62
N ALA A 158 19.12 5.69 4.13
CA ALA A 158 20.31 5.50 4.97
C ALA A 158 20.84 6.83 5.55
N THR A 159 20.44 7.97 4.98
CA THR A 159 20.83 9.34 5.33
C THR A 159 19.75 10.32 4.83
N PRO A 160 19.62 11.54 5.40
CA PRO A 160 18.80 12.61 4.80
C PRO A 160 19.21 12.83 3.34
N GLY A 161 18.29 12.58 2.40
CA GLY A 161 18.57 12.55 0.96
C GLY A 161 18.90 11.18 0.38
N GLY A 162 18.72 10.10 1.15
CA GLY A 162 18.69 8.71 0.65
C GLY A 162 17.43 8.43 -0.15
N ARG A 163 17.37 7.26 -0.81
CA ARG A 163 16.22 6.87 -1.64
C ARG A 163 15.22 6.08 -0.81
N ASN A 164 14.06 6.65 -0.54
CA ASN A 164 12.88 5.93 -0.07
C ASN A 164 12.27 5.09 -1.21
N ALA A 165 11.21 4.34 -0.92
CA ALA A 165 10.55 3.51 -1.92
C ALA A 165 10.04 4.30 -3.15
N LYS A 166 9.61 5.55 -2.96
CA LYS A 166 9.16 6.40 -4.05
C LYS A 166 10.29 6.76 -4.99
N GLU A 167 11.45 7.22 -4.50
CA GLU A 167 12.58 7.48 -5.40
C GLU A 167 13.07 6.20 -6.09
N HIS A 168 13.04 5.06 -5.41
CA HIS A 168 13.33 3.77 -6.03
C HIS A 168 12.35 3.44 -7.16
N LEU A 169 11.06 3.71 -6.99
CA LEU A 169 10.05 3.48 -8.02
C LEU A 169 10.19 4.44 -9.20
N GLU A 170 10.52 5.72 -8.94
CA GLU A 170 10.85 6.69 -9.97
C GLU A 170 12.03 6.23 -10.83
N GLU A 171 13.12 5.79 -10.21
CA GLU A 171 14.31 5.31 -10.92
C GLU A 171 14.05 4.01 -11.69
N LEU A 172 13.32 3.08 -11.08
CA LEU A 172 12.92 1.86 -11.77
C LEU A 172 12.08 2.19 -13.01
N SER A 173 11.15 3.13 -12.90
CA SER A 173 10.33 3.56 -14.04
C SER A 173 11.18 4.20 -15.15
N GLU A 174 12.17 5.03 -14.79
CA GLU A 174 13.12 5.61 -15.74
C GLU A 174 13.92 4.52 -16.47
N ASP A 175 14.48 3.57 -15.73
CA ASP A 175 15.24 2.47 -16.30
C ASP A 175 14.40 1.59 -17.24
N ILE A 176 13.13 1.34 -16.90
CA ILE A 176 12.19 0.61 -17.76
C ILE A 176 11.93 1.40 -19.05
N LEU A 177 11.65 2.70 -18.93
CA LEU A 177 11.38 3.57 -20.07
C LEU A 177 12.59 3.64 -21.02
N ILE A 178 13.81 3.76 -20.49
CA ILE A 178 15.04 3.77 -21.28
C ILE A 178 15.28 2.39 -21.92
N LYS A 179 15.08 1.28 -21.19
CA LYS A 179 15.21 -0.07 -21.76
C LYS A 179 14.20 -0.29 -22.89
N ASN A 180 12.95 0.17 -22.73
CA ASN A 180 11.89 0.04 -23.73
C ASN A 180 12.11 0.96 -24.94
N ASN A 181 12.64 2.16 -24.72
CA ASN A 181 12.95 3.13 -25.76
C ASN A 181 14.26 3.87 -25.46
N PRO A 182 15.41 3.36 -25.96
CA PRO A 182 16.73 3.94 -25.68
C PRO A 182 16.91 5.40 -26.09
N LYS A 183 16.08 5.91 -27.02
CA LYS A 183 16.12 7.32 -27.46
C LYS A 183 15.74 8.29 -26.35
N LEU A 184 15.04 7.83 -25.32
CA LEU A 184 14.65 8.66 -24.17
C LEU A 184 15.86 9.09 -23.33
N ARG A 185 16.99 8.37 -23.38
CA ARG A 185 18.22 8.73 -22.66
C ARG A 185 18.73 10.14 -22.98
N ASN A 186 18.47 10.63 -24.20
CA ASN A 186 18.86 11.96 -24.65
C ASN A 186 17.71 12.98 -24.54
N LYS A 187 16.60 12.63 -23.87
CA LYS A 187 15.39 13.45 -23.71
C LYS A 187 14.97 13.52 -22.23
N PRO A 188 15.74 14.19 -21.36
CA PRO A 188 15.52 14.19 -19.91
C PRO A 188 14.17 14.79 -19.51
N GLN A 189 13.67 15.80 -20.24
CA GLN A 189 12.36 16.40 -19.97
C GLN A 189 11.23 15.39 -20.18
N ASN A 190 11.26 14.65 -21.30
CA ASN A 190 10.27 13.61 -21.58
C ASN A 190 10.34 12.47 -20.55
N LEU A 191 11.53 12.10 -20.09
CA LEU A 191 11.68 11.09 -19.03
C LEU A 191 11.05 11.55 -17.73
N LYS A 192 11.28 12.80 -17.33
CA LYS A 192 10.70 13.38 -16.11
C LYS A 192 9.17 13.42 -16.13
N GLU A 193 8.57 13.59 -17.30
CA GLU A 193 7.10 13.59 -17.47
C GLU A 193 6.49 12.18 -17.56
N LEU A 194 7.29 11.18 -17.91
CA LEU A 194 6.84 9.80 -18.10
C LEU A 194 7.12 8.88 -16.92
N LYS A 195 8.06 9.25 -16.04
CA LYS A 195 8.38 8.49 -14.83
C LYS A 195 7.17 8.36 -13.90
N TYR A 196 7.28 7.48 -12.93
CA TYR A 196 6.28 7.27 -11.89
C TYR A 196 5.76 8.59 -11.30
N GLN A 197 4.44 8.64 -11.08
CA GLN A 197 3.72 9.67 -10.33
C GLN A 197 2.72 8.95 -9.41
N GLU A 198 2.46 9.50 -8.21
CA GLU A 198 1.60 8.87 -7.19
C GLU A 198 0.17 8.55 -7.69
N ASP A 199 -0.37 9.38 -8.58
CA ASP A 199 -1.70 9.15 -9.18
C ASP A 199 -1.76 7.89 -10.07
N GLN A 200 -0.61 7.28 -10.37
CA GLN A 200 -0.48 6.01 -11.09
C GLN A 200 -0.51 4.79 -10.18
N ALA A 201 -0.40 4.95 -8.85
CA ALA A 201 -0.26 3.84 -7.90
C ALA A 201 -1.34 2.77 -8.08
N ALA A 202 -2.60 3.18 -8.21
CA ALA A 202 -3.73 2.26 -8.41
C ALA A 202 -3.62 1.49 -9.74
N LYS A 203 -3.20 2.16 -10.82
CA LYS A 203 -3.02 1.51 -12.13
C LYS A 203 -1.83 0.56 -12.12
N ILE A 204 -0.74 0.90 -11.43
CA ILE A 204 0.39 -0.02 -11.25
C ILE A 204 -0.05 -1.23 -10.42
N ALA A 205 -0.83 -1.02 -9.35
CA ALA A 205 -1.37 -2.07 -8.51
C ALA A 205 -2.17 -3.11 -9.31
N GLU A 206 -2.87 -2.72 -10.39
CA GLU A 206 -3.54 -3.66 -11.31
C GLU A 206 -2.58 -4.61 -12.04
N PHE A 207 -1.32 -4.23 -12.22
CA PHE A 207 -0.29 -5.06 -12.83
C PHE A 207 0.50 -5.88 -11.82
N ILE A 208 0.49 -5.57 -10.53
CA ILE A 208 1.21 -6.32 -9.48
C ILE A 208 0.62 -7.72 -9.27
N GLU A 209 1.45 -8.76 -9.28
CA GLU A 209 1.04 -10.12 -8.98
C GLU A 209 1.09 -10.40 -7.47
N ILE A 210 -0.02 -10.88 -6.92
CA ILE A 210 -0.10 -11.31 -5.52
C ILE A 210 0.04 -12.83 -5.44
N ASN A 211 1.08 -13.26 -4.74
CA ASN A 211 1.34 -14.65 -4.39
C ASN A 211 2.09 -14.72 -3.05
N ASN A 212 2.37 -15.93 -2.56
CA ASN A 212 3.06 -16.15 -1.29
C ASN A 212 4.42 -15.42 -1.20
N GLN A 213 5.14 -15.29 -2.32
CA GLN A 213 6.45 -14.63 -2.33
C GLN A 213 6.29 -13.11 -2.29
N THR A 214 5.37 -12.54 -3.07
CA THR A 214 5.19 -11.08 -3.13
C THR A 214 4.61 -10.53 -1.84
N ILE A 215 3.69 -11.25 -1.18
CA ILE A 215 3.17 -10.88 0.14
C ILE A 215 4.30 -10.81 1.18
N LYS A 216 5.19 -11.81 1.24
CA LYS A 216 6.29 -11.88 2.21
C LYS A 216 7.42 -10.86 1.98
N ARG A 217 7.37 -10.10 0.88
CA ARG A 217 8.34 -9.03 0.59
C ARG A 217 8.01 -7.73 1.32
N ASN A 218 6.87 -7.61 1.98
CA ASN A 218 6.54 -6.44 2.77
C ASN A 218 5.77 -6.83 4.04
N ASP A 219 6.29 -6.46 5.20
CA ASP A 219 5.72 -6.88 6.49
C ASP A 219 4.28 -6.34 6.70
N SER A 220 4.00 -5.11 6.27
CA SER A 220 2.66 -4.50 6.39
C SER A 220 1.66 -5.08 5.38
N LEU A 221 2.13 -5.55 4.22
CA LEU A 221 1.32 -6.30 3.27
C LEU A 221 0.99 -7.70 3.80
N GLU A 222 1.96 -8.36 4.43
CA GLU A 222 1.76 -9.63 5.11
C GLU A 222 0.79 -9.49 6.29
N GLU A 223 0.90 -8.43 7.08
CA GLU A 223 -0.05 -8.09 8.16
C GLU A 223 -1.47 -7.89 7.63
N LEU A 224 -1.64 -7.13 6.53
CA LEU A 224 -2.94 -6.99 5.88
C LEU A 224 -3.49 -8.37 5.47
N ALA A 225 -2.69 -9.19 4.78
CA ALA A 225 -3.10 -10.52 4.34
C ALA A 225 -3.52 -11.42 5.51
N GLN A 226 -2.83 -11.34 6.65
CA GLN A 226 -3.17 -12.08 7.86
C GLN A 226 -4.50 -11.62 8.45
N HIS A 227 -4.77 -10.30 8.53
CA HIS A 227 -6.06 -9.81 9.01
C HIS A 227 -7.22 -10.23 8.11
N LEU A 228 -7.04 -10.18 6.78
CA LEU A 228 -8.05 -10.64 5.83
C LEU A 228 -8.32 -12.14 5.99
N LYS A 229 -7.26 -12.94 6.20
CA LYS A 229 -7.37 -14.38 6.48
C LYS A 229 -8.15 -14.65 7.76
N LEU A 230 -7.74 -14.06 8.88
CA LEU A 230 -8.40 -14.25 10.18
C LEU A 230 -9.88 -13.86 10.13
N LEU A 231 -10.21 -12.83 9.34
CA LEU A 231 -11.59 -12.38 9.17
C LEU A 231 -12.41 -13.41 8.39
N SER A 232 -11.86 -13.93 7.29
CA SER A 232 -12.51 -14.96 6.48
C SER A 232 -12.75 -16.27 7.26
N GLU A 233 -11.87 -16.59 8.22
CA GLU A 233 -11.98 -17.78 9.06
C GLU A 233 -12.85 -17.56 10.31
N ASN A 234 -13.41 -16.36 10.52
CA ASN A 234 -14.11 -15.94 11.74
C ASN A 234 -13.29 -16.06 13.03
N LYS A 235 -11.95 -16.01 12.95
CA LYS A 235 -11.04 -16.15 14.10
C LYS A 235 -10.52 -14.83 14.65
N LEU A 236 -11.09 -13.72 14.20
CA LEU A 236 -10.54 -12.39 14.48
C LEU A 236 -10.59 -11.97 15.97
N PHE A 237 -11.42 -12.65 16.76
CA PHE A 237 -11.68 -12.33 18.18
C PHE A 237 -11.33 -13.46 19.14
N ASP A 238 -10.67 -14.52 18.66
CA ASP A 238 -10.31 -15.71 19.46
C ASP A 238 -8.90 -15.61 20.09
N THR A 239 -8.24 -14.46 19.98
CA THR A 239 -6.89 -14.14 20.51
C THR A 239 -6.90 -12.85 21.29
#